data_AF-A0A9N8N8N7-F1
#
_entry.id   AF-A0A9N8N8N7-F1
#
_cell.length_a   1.000
_cell.length_b   1.000
_cell.length_c   1.000
_cell.angle_alpha   90.00
_cell.angle_beta   90.00
_cell.angle_gamma   90.00
#
_symmetry.space_group_name_H-M   'P 1'
#
loop_
_entity.id
_entity.type
_entity.pdbx_description
1 polymer ?
#
loop_
_entity_poly.entity_id
_entity_poly.type
_entity_poly.pdbx_seq_one_letter_code
_entity_poly.pdbx_strand_id
1 'polypeptide(L)'
;MLNSSKKPVTLNLKTENGCELLKDMVCRADILVENFAPGARDRPGVGASEPRKINPRRVIYGSTSGYGKEGPYRDYPAMDRVMQAMRGVIDSPGYPDQPPLKSGAALCDFMAGIHLYSAIMIARYEREHTGYARVVEVSMQDVTYASLASNPGMLHARGSEAPARMKTVVDKIRKGKGHIVNECFATMCAHYLNAPDFRKVASGWEYGVVKKMSRCLSMTLYCLPG
;
A
#
# COMPACT_ATOMS: atom_id res chain seq x y z
N MET A 1 0.82 -16.10 -3.03
CA MET A 1 1.42 -15.00 -3.81
C MET A 1 2.33 -14.10 -2.97
N LEU A 2 1.85 -13.46 -1.89
CA LEU A 2 2.62 -12.41 -1.17
C LEU A 2 3.67 -12.91 -0.13
N ASN A 3 3.88 -14.23 0.00
CA ASN A 3 4.67 -14.83 1.09
C ASN A 3 5.74 -15.83 0.61
N SER A 4 5.99 -15.93 -0.69
CA SER A 4 6.80 -17.02 -1.28
C SER A 4 8.27 -17.06 -0.83
N SER A 5 8.80 -15.95 -0.29
CA SER A 5 10.21 -15.85 0.16
C SER A 5 10.34 -15.71 1.68
N LYS A 6 9.30 -16.06 2.44
CA LYS A 6 9.28 -15.94 3.91
C LYS A 6 9.45 -17.31 4.56
N LYS A 7 10.20 -17.35 5.66
CA LYS A 7 10.25 -18.53 6.55
C LYS A 7 9.17 -18.36 7.63
N PRO A 8 8.07 -19.13 7.60
CA PRO A 8 7.01 -18.97 8.58
C PRO A 8 7.43 -19.53 9.95
N VAL A 9 7.01 -18.85 11.01
CA VAL A 9 7.04 -19.35 12.38
C VAL A 9 5.70 -19.02 13.03
N THR A 10 5.22 -19.91 13.89
CA THR A 10 3.97 -19.72 14.63
C THR A 10 4.28 -19.31 16.06
N LEU A 11 3.69 -18.22 16.51
CA LEU A 11 3.84 -17.69 17.87
C LEU A 11 2.46 -17.41 18.46
N ASN A 12 2.24 -17.79 19.72
CA ASN A 12 1.06 -17.39 20.46
C ASN A 12 1.38 -16.19 21.35
N LEU A 13 1.11 -14.97 20.87
CA LEU A 13 1.38 -13.73 21.62
C LEU A 13 0.41 -13.49 22.79
N LYS A 14 -0.42 -14.48 23.15
CA LYS A 14 -1.25 -14.46 24.36
C LYS A 14 -0.57 -15.18 25.54
N THR A 15 0.53 -15.91 25.30
CA THR A 15 1.28 -16.60 26.35
C THR A 15 2.60 -15.89 26.60
N GLU A 16 3.09 -15.99 27.83
CA GLU A 16 4.38 -15.42 28.23
C GLU A 16 5.53 -15.94 27.35
N ASN A 17 5.63 -17.26 27.19
CA ASN A 17 6.62 -17.89 26.30
C ASN A 17 6.56 -17.37 24.85
N GLY A 18 5.37 -17.08 24.33
CA GLY A 18 5.22 -16.56 22.96
C GLY A 18 5.73 -15.13 22.84
N CYS A 19 5.50 -14.30 23.87
CA CYS A 19 6.05 -12.96 23.97
C CYS A 19 7.58 -12.99 24.15
N GLU A 20 8.11 -13.89 24.99
CA GLU A 20 9.56 -14.06 25.17
C GLU A 20 10.26 -14.48 23.88
N LEU A 21 9.68 -15.44 23.15
CA LEU A 21 10.23 -15.87 21.87
C LEU A 21 10.22 -14.75 20.83
N LEU A 22 9.16 -13.92 20.80
CA LEU A 22 9.15 -12.71 19.97
C LEU A 22 10.29 -11.77 20.35
N LYS A 23 10.50 -11.52 21.65
CA LYS A 23 11.59 -10.64 22.13
C LYS A 23 12.96 -11.16 21.69
N ASP A 24 13.23 -12.45 21.83
CA ASP A 24 14.49 -13.06 21.39
C ASP A 24 14.71 -12.95 19.86
N MET A 25 13.64 -13.11 19.08
CA MET A 25 13.71 -12.88 17.63
C MET A 25 14.01 -11.41 17.30
N VAL A 26 13.36 -10.47 18.01
CA VAL A 26 13.54 -9.02 17.82
C VAL A 26 14.95 -8.58 18.19
N CYS A 27 15.59 -9.16 19.21
CA CYS A 27 16.99 -8.89 19.57
C CYS A 27 17.96 -9.05 18.38
N ARG A 28 17.67 -10.02 17.50
CA ARG A 28 18.51 -10.40 16.35
C ARG A 28 18.04 -9.81 15.04
N ALA A 29 16.87 -9.15 15.02
CA ALA A 29 16.29 -8.60 13.81
C ALA A 29 16.88 -7.22 13.47
N ASP A 30 16.88 -6.88 12.18
CA ASP A 30 17.14 -5.52 11.73
C ASP A 30 15.84 -4.72 11.55
N ILE A 31 14.76 -5.40 11.16
CA ILE A 31 13.48 -4.80 10.81
C ILE A 31 12.35 -5.65 11.42
N LEU A 32 11.47 -5.00 12.18
CA LEU A 32 10.20 -5.56 12.63
C LEU A 32 9.06 -4.84 11.91
N VAL A 33 8.18 -5.59 11.25
CA VAL A 33 7.02 -5.04 10.53
C VAL A 33 5.73 -5.59 11.11
N GLU A 34 4.78 -4.71 11.42
CA GLU A 34 3.44 -5.10 11.89
C GLU A 34 2.31 -4.29 11.26
N ASN A 35 1.13 -4.91 11.23
CA ASN A 35 -0.13 -4.33 10.77
C ASN A 35 -1.31 -4.75 11.66
N PHE A 36 -1.10 -4.80 12.97
CA PHE A 36 -2.12 -5.21 13.92
C PHE A 36 -3.31 -4.24 13.95
N ALA A 37 -4.50 -4.78 14.21
CA ALA A 37 -5.69 -3.97 14.43
C ALA A 37 -5.55 -3.08 15.68
N PRO A 38 -6.29 -1.96 15.76
CA PRO A 38 -6.40 -1.16 16.97
C PRO A 38 -6.73 -2.04 18.19
N GLY A 39 -6.07 -1.79 19.33
CA GLY A 39 -6.20 -2.56 20.56
C GLY A 39 -5.40 -3.88 20.62
N ALA A 40 -4.95 -4.44 19.49
CA ALA A 40 -4.00 -5.56 19.51
C ALA A 40 -2.55 -5.09 19.73
N ARG A 41 -2.23 -3.85 19.33
CA ARG A 41 -0.92 -3.21 19.50
C ARG A 41 -0.60 -2.85 20.94
N ASP A 42 -1.61 -2.49 21.73
CA ASP A 42 -1.42 -2.04 23.10
C ASP A 42 -1.31 -3.22 24.09
N ARG A 43 -1.35 -4.45 23.57
CA ARG A 43 -1.12 -5.64 24.38
C ARG A 43 0.32 -5.66 24.90
N PRO A 44 0.52 -5.91 26.21
CA PRO A 44 1.85 -6.05 26.78
C PRO A 44 2.71 -7.04 25.99
N GLY A 45 3.93 -6.64 25.62
CA GLY A 45 4.90 -7.49 24.92
C GLY A 45 4.86 -7.45 23.39
N VAL A 46 3.92 -6.75 22.76
CA VAL A 46 3.74 -6.74 21.28
C VAL A 46 3.79 -5.33 20.66
N GLY A 47 3.55 -4.29 21.45
CA GLY A 47 3.46 -2.91 20.98
C GLY A 47 4.78 -2.26 20.57
N ALA A 48 4.68 -1.15 19.83
CA ALA A 48 5.80 -0.37 19.30
C ALA A 48 6.81 0.13 20.35
N SER A 49 6.41 0.22 21.62
CA SER A 49 7.29 0.60 22.73
C SER A 49 8.29 -0.49 23.09
N GLU A 50 7.98 -1.76 22.83
CA GLU A 50 8.80 -2.90 23.26
C GLU A 50 10.08 -3.07 22.42
N PRO A 51 10.05 -2.99 21.08
CA PRO A 51 11.25 -3.12 20.24
C PRO A 51 12.34 -2.09 20.58
N ARG A 52 11.96 -0.86 20.94
CA ARG A 52 12.92 0.17 21.37
C ARG A 52 13.55 -0.14 22.74
N LYS A 53 12.83 -0.80 23.65
CA LYS A 53 13.43 -1.22 24.93
C LYS A 53 14.43 -2.36 24.72
N ILE A 54 14.17 -3.23 23.73
CA ILE A 54 14.97 -4.42 23.47
C ILE A 54 16.24 -4.08 22.69
N ASN A 55 16.14 -3.27 21.63
CA ASN A 55 17.28 -2.91 20.79
C ASN A 55 17.14 -1.51 20.18
N PRO A 56 17.34 -0.44 20.97
CA PRO A 56 17.03 0.94 20.59
C PRO A 56 17.86 1.48 19.42
N ARG A 57 19.04 0.90 19.16
CA ARG A 57 19.95 1.38 18.09
C ARG A 57 19.77 0.64 16.78
N ARG A 58 19.40 -0.65 16.81
CA ARG A 58 19.41 -1.49 15.60
C ARG A 58 18.04 -1.70 14.99
N VAL A 59 16.99 -1.97 15.76
CA VAL A 59 15.72 -2.44 15.16
C VAL A 59 14.92 -1.28 14.57
N ILE A 60 14.72 -1.31 13.26
CA ILE A 60 13.76 -0.44 12.56
C ILE A 60 12.36 -1.01 12.76
N TYR A 61 11.45 -0.21 13.28
CA TYR A 61 10.06 -0.64 13.50
C TYR A 61 9.16 -0.02 12.44
N GLY A 62 8.59 -0.86 11.58
CA GLY A 62 7.59 -0.47 10.59
C GLY A 62 6.18 -0.83 11.03
N SER A 63 5.30 0.17 11.07
CA SER A 63 3.88 0.01 11.42
C SER A 63 3.00 0.48 10.28
N THR A 64 1.98 -0.30 9.92
CA THR A 64 0.93 0.17 9.01
C THR A 64 -0.46 0.04 9.60
N SER A 65 -1.26 1.09 9.47
CA SER A 65 -2.61 1.17 10.04
C SER A 65 -3.62 1.68 9.02
N GLY A 66 -4.90 1.61 9.35
CA GLY A 66 -5.94 2.23 8.53
C GLY A 66 -5.85 3.75 8.53
N TYR A 67 -5.99 4.33 9.72
CA TYR A 67 -6.26 5.75 9.92
C TYR A 67 -5.13 6.51 10.64
N GLY A 68 -4.01 5.85 10.93
CA GLY A 68 -2.93 6.38 11.76
C GLY A 68 -3.09 6.01 13.23
N LYS A 69 -2.10 6.38 14.05
CA LYS A 69 -2.14 6.28 15.52
C LYS A 69 -2.87 7.43 16.20
N GLU A 70 -3.12 8.51 15.48
CA GLU A 70 -3.73 9.73 16.00
C GLU A 70 -5.03 10.06 15.28
N GLY A 71 -5.81 10.97 15.86
CA GLY A 71 -7.05 11.46 15.29
C GLY A 71 -8.29 10.61 15.61
N PRO A 72 -9.47 11.07 15.17
CA PRO A 72 -10.76 10.54 15.62
C PRO A 72 -11.07 9.13 15.11
N TYR A 73 -10.38 8.67 14.07
CA TYR A 73 -10.62 7.37 13.44
C TYR A 73 -9.55 6.32 13.77
N ARG A 74 -8.58 6.64 14.63
CA ARG A 74 -7.44 5.74 14.94
C ARG A 74 -7.88 4.33 15.38
N ASP A 75 -9.00 4.25 16.08
CA ASP A 75 -9.53 3.02 16.68
C ASP A 75 -10.49 2.27 15.74
N TYR A 76 -10.74 2.79 14.53
CA TYR A 76 -11.66 2.17 13.59
C TYR A 76 -11.02 0.98 12.87
N PRO A 77 -11.77 -0.12 12.68
CA PRO A 77 -11.31 -1.21 11.84
C PRO A 77 -11.22 -0.73 10.39
N ALA A 78 -10.07 -0.95 9.76
CA ALA A 78 -9.85 -0.58 8.37
C ALA A 78 -9.78 -1.81 7.49
N MET A 79 -10.55 -1.77 6.41
CA MET A 79 -10.49 -2.69 5.30
C MET A 79 -10.41 -1.86 4.03
N ASP A 80 -9.68 -2.35 3.03
CA ASP A 80 -9.47 -1.64 1.76
C ASP A 80 -10.76 -1.04 1.16
N ARG A 81 -11.86 -1.81 1.10
CA ARG A 81 -13.14 -1.31 0.59
C ARG A 81 -13.69 -0.10 1.36
N VAL A 82 -13.52 -0.08 2.68
CA VAL A 82 -13.99 1.02 3.54
C VAL A 82 -13.08 2.22 3.34
N MET A 83 -11.77 1.99 3.23
CA MET A 83 -10.81 3.06 2.98
C MET A 83 -11.03 3.70 1.61
N GLN A 84 -11.25 2.89 0.57
CA GLN A 84 -11.59 3.40 -0.77
C GLN A 84 -12.86 4.27 -0.73
N ALA A 85 -13.88 3.86 0.04
CA ALA A 85 -15.10 4.63 0.20
C ALA A 85 -14.84 5.96 0.94
N MET A 86 -14.20 5.89 2.10
CA MET A 86 -13.96 7.06 2.96
C MET A 86 -13.02 8.09 2.34
N ARG A 87 -12.09 7.67 1.49
CA ARG A 87 -11.12 8.57 0.84
C ARG A 87 -11.59 9.06 -0.53
N GLY A 88 -12.77 8.65 -0.99
CA GLY A 88 -13.31 9.10 -2.28
C GLY A 88 -12.72 8.37 -3.49
N VAL A 89 -11.98 7.28 -3.30
CA VAL A 89 -11.47 6.44 -4.40
C VAL A 89 -12.64 5.87 -5.20
N ILE A 90 -13.70 5.39 -4.52
CA ILE A 90 -14.88 4.77 -5.17
C ILE A 90 -15.65 5.79 -6.02
N ASP A 91 -15.51 7.09 -5.74
CA ASP A 91 -16.18 8.14 -6.49
C ASP A 91 -15.37 8.61 -7.72
N SER A 92 -14.22 7.99 -8.01
CA SER A 92 -13.42 8.32 -9.19
C SER A 92 -13.70 7.43 -10.42
N PRO A 93 -13.75 6.08 -10.30
CA PRO A 93 -13.99 5.21 -11.44
C PRO A 93 -15.49 4.90 -11.63
N GLY A 94 -15.86 4.58 -12.87
CA GLY A 94 -17.21 4.12 -13.23
C GLY A 94 -17.99 5.15 -14.05
N TYR A 95 -19.24 4.82 -14.36
CA TYR A 95 -20.09 5.70 -15.14
C TYR A 95 -20.81 6.73 -14.25
N PRO A 96 -20.99 7.98 -14.71
CA PRO A 96 -21.70 9.02 -13.93
C PRO A 96 -23.13 8.62 -13.54
N ASP A 97 -23.81 7.87 -14.41
CA ASP A 97 -25.19 7.40 -14.27
C ASP A 97 -25.32 6.07 -13.50
N GLN A 98 -24.21 5.49 -13.03
CA GLN A 98 -24.19 4.26 -12.24
C GLN A 98 -23.72 4.50 -10.80
N PRO A 99 -24.03 3.58 -9.87
CA PRO A 99 -23.50 3.64 -8.51
C PRO A 99 -21.96 3.68 -8.48
N PRO A 100 -21.36 4.29 -7.45
CA PRO A 100 -19.91 4.34 -7.27
C PRO A 100 -19.28 2.93 -7.30
N LEU A 101 -18.14 2.79 -7.98
CA LEU A 101 -17.48 1.51 -8.18
C LEU A 101 -16.15 1.45 -7.42
N LYS A 102 -15.92 0.38 -6.67
CA LYS A 102 -14.61 0.18 -6.05
C LYS A 102 -13.59 -0.32 -7.08
N SER A 103 -12.31 -0.05 -6.84
CA SER A 103 -11.25 -0.71 -7.60
C SER A 103 -11.33 -2.23 -7.43
N GLY A 104 -11.08 -2.95 -8.52
CA GLY A 104 -10.97 -4.42 -8.49
C GLY A 104 -9.80 -4.89 -7.63
N ALA A 105 -8.72 -4.11 -7.61
CA ALA A 105 -7.55 -4.35 -6.77
C ALA A 105 -7.74 -3.79 -5.35
N ALA A 106 -6.97 -4.32 -4.41
CA ALA A 106 -6.86 -3.80 -3.04
C ALA A 106 -5.95 -2.56 -3.03
N LEU A 107 -6.40 -1.50 -3.69
CA LEU A 107 -5.60 -0.32 -4.00
C LEU A 107 -4.96 0.29 -2.74
N CYS A 108 -5.74 0.52 -1.68
CA CYS A 108 -5.27 1.16 -0.47
C CYS A 108 -4.28 0.26 0.28
N ASP A 109 -4.49 -1.06 0.28
CA ASP A 109 -3.57 -2.02 0.89
C ASP A 109 -2.21 -2.01 0.19
N PHE A 110 -2.19 -2.02 -1.15
CA PHE A 110 -0.95 -1.97 -1.92
C PHE A 110 -0.23 -0.64 -1.75
N MET A 111 -0.94 0.48 -1.78
CA MET A 111 -0.33 1.79 -1.55
C MET A 111 0.31 1.88 -0.16
N ALA A 112 -0.37 1.41 0.88
CA ALA A 112 0.18 1.38 2.23
C ALA A 112 1.42 0.47 2.33
N GLY A 113 1.38 -0.71 1.69
CA GLY A 113 2.51 -1.64 1.68
C GLY A 113 3.76 -1.09 0.98
N ILE A 114 3.57 -0.44 -0.18
CA ILE A 114 4.68 0.17 -0.95
C ILE A 114 5.30 1.33 -0.17
N HIS A 115 4.48 2.22 0.39
CA HIS A 115 4.97 3.35 1.17
C HIS A 115 5.66 2.91 2.46
N LEU A 116 5.14 1.86 3.13
CA LEU A 116 5.80 1.30 4.30
C LEU A 116 7.16 0.72 3.95
N TYR A 117 7.25 -0.01 2.84
CA TYR A 117 8.52 -0.52 2.32
C TYR A 117 9.51 0.63 2.07
N SER A 118 9.09 1.68 1.35
CA SER A 118 9.92 2.86 1.08
C SER A 118 10.40 3.53 2.37
N ALA A 119 9.50 3.73 3.35
CA ALA A 119 9.85 4.33 4.64
C ALA A 119 10.87 3.48 5.41
N ILE A 120 10.72 2.16 5.43
CA ILE A 120 11.68 1.24 6.06
C ILE A 120 13.04 1.32 5.37
N MET A 121 13.08 1.36 4.04
CA MET A 121 14.34 1.44 3.30
C MET A 121 15.07 2.77 3.54
N ILE A 122 14.32 3.88 3.62
CA ILE A 122 14.88 5.19 3.99
C ILE A 122 15.42 5.17 5.42
N ALA A 123 14.66 4.62 6.37
CA ALA A 123 15.12 4.46 7.75
C ALA A 123 16.37 3.59 7.86
N ARG A 124 16.49 2.55 7.02
CA ARG A 124 17.69 1.71 6.94
C ARG A 124 18.89 2.50 6.43
N TYR A 125 18.70 3.26 5.36
CA TYR A 125 19.75 4.12 4.82
C TYR A 125 20.21 5.16 5.85
N GLU A 126 19.29 5.82 6.55
CA GLU A 126 19.63 6.76 7.63
C GLU A 126 20.39 6.07 8.77
N ARG A 127 19.98 4.86 9.16
CA ARG A 127 20.66 4.07 10.19
C ARG A 127 22.10 3.74 9.81
N GLU A 128 22.40 3.50 8.53
CA GLU A 128 23.78 3.24 8.07
C GLU A 128 24.70 4.46 8.24
N HIS A 129 24.16 5.68 8.22
CA HIS A 129 24.94 6.91 8.36
C HIS A 129 24.96 7.44 9.80
N THR A 130 23.87 7.26 10.54
CA THR A 130 23.71 7.82 11.89
C THR A 130 23.97 6.80 12.99
N GLY A 131 23.86 5.50 12.69
CA GLY A 131 23.88 4.41 13.68
C GLY A 131 22.59 4.26 14.48
N TYR A 132 21.53 5.03 14.19
CA TYR A 132 20.27 5.01 14.93
C TYR A 132 19.10 4.51 14.07
N ALA A 133 18.37 3.53 14.59
CA ALA A 133 17.15 3.04 13.98
C ALA A 133 15.96 4.01 14.18
N ARG A 134 15.00 3.94 13.26
CA ARG A 134 13.76 4.73 13.31
C ARG A 134 12.52 3.86 13.50
N VAL A 135 11.48 4.50 14.01
CA VAL A 135 10.11 3.99 13.96
C VAL A 135 9.45 4.69 12.79
N VAL A 136 8.94 3.92 11.84
CA VAL A 136 8.20 4.43 10.69
C VAL A 136 6.76 3.96 10.77
N GLU A 137 5.85 4.87 10.45
CA GLU A 137 4.42 4.61 10.44
C GLU A 137 3.84 5.08 9.11
N VAL A 138 2.97 4.27 8.55
CA VAL A 138 2.19 4.62 7.37
C VAL A 138 0.72 4.31 7.66
N SER A 139 -0.17 5.25 7.35
CA SER A 139 -1.61 4.98 7.35
C SER A 139 -2.12 4.79 5.92
N MET A 140 -3.06 3.87 5.71
CA MET A 140 -3.76 3.71 4.44
C MET A 140 -4.47 5.01 4.04
N GLN A 141 -4.99 5.75 5.02
CA GLN A 141 -5.64 7.04 4.83
C GLN A 141 -4.70 8.06 4.16
N ASP A 142 -3.51 8.27 4.71
CA ASP A 142 -2.62 9.35 4.25
C ASP A 142 -2.09 9.04 2.86
N VAL A 143 -1.68 7.80 2.62
CA VAL A 143 -1.16 7.40 1.31
C VAL A 143 -2.26 7.42 0.25
N THR A 144 -3.49 7.04 0.60
CA THR A 144 -4.62 7.07 -0.34
C THR A 144 -4.99 8.51 -0.68
N TYR A 145 -5.02 9.39 0.32
CA TYR A 145 -5.31 10.82 0.10
C TYR A 145 -4.26 11.45 -0.81
N ALA A 146 -2.97 11.24 -0.54
CA ALA A 146 -1.88 11.74 -1.37
C ALA A 146 -1.97 11.19 -2.81
N SER A 147 -2.33 9.91 -2.96
CA SER A 147 -2.50 9.26 -4.28
C SER A 147 -3.63 9.86 -5.10
N LEU A 148 -4.60 10.50 -4.45
CA LEU A 148 -5.73 11.13 -5.12
C LEU A 148 -5.46 12.58 -5.50
N ALA A 149 -4.28 13.17 -5.24
CA ALA A 149 -4.02 14.62 -5.33
C ALA A 149 -4.64 15.38 -6.52
N SER A 150 -4.69 14.77 -7.72
CA SER A 150 -5.37 15.34 -8.89
C SER A 150 -6.86 15.62 -8.65
N ASN A 151 -7.56 14.75 -7.93
CA ASN A 151 -9.00 14.83 -7.70
C ASN A 151 -9.37 15.94 -6.69
N PRO A 152 -8.76 16.03 -5.47
CA PRO A 152 -8.89 17.19 -4.60
C PRO A 152 -8.41 18.48 -5.26
N GLY A 153 -7.37 18.44 -6.09
CA GLY A 153 -6.92 19.60 -6.87
C GLY A 153 -8.02 20.15 -7.79
N MET A 154 -8.72 19.27 -8.50
CA MET A 154 -9.88 19.66 -9.32
C MET A 154 -11.06 20.16 -8.50
N LEU A 155 -11.36 19.53 -7.35
CA LEU A 155 -12.38 20.00 -6.40
C LEU A 155 -12.14 21.43 -5.94
N HIS A 156 -10.89 21.74 -5.59
CA HIS A 156 -10.49 23.07 -5.13
C HIS A 156 -10.57 24.09 -6.27
N ALA A 157 -10.10 23.73 -7.47
CA ALA A 157 -10.16 24.60 -8.65
C ALA A 157 -11.59 24.89 -9.13
N ARG A 158 -12.56 23.99 -8.88
CA ARG A 158 -13.96 24.10 -9.32
C ARG A 158 -14.93 24.63 -8.27
N GLY A 159 -14.44 25.06 -7.11
CA GLY A 159 -15.30 25.68 -6.09
C GLY A 159 -16.25 24.68 -5.41
N SER A 160 -15.73 23.50 -5.02
CA SER A 160 -16.40 22.49 -4.19
C SER A 160 -17.29 21.46 -4.91
N GLU A 161 -17.39 21.49 -6.24
CA GLU A 161 -18.01 20.38 -6.98
C GLU A 161 -17.03 19.21 -7.16
N ALA A 162 -17.44 18.01 -6.73
CA ALA A 162 -16.68 16.80 -6.98
C ALA A 162 -16.54 16.56 -8.50
N PRO A 163 -15.36 16.12 -8.98
CA PRO A 163 -15.18 15.88 -10.40
C PRO A 163 -16.09 14.74 -10.81
N ALA A 164 -16.81 14.89 -11.94
CA ALA A 164 -17.63 13.80 -12.45
C ALA A 164 -16.78 12.55 -12.69
N ARG A 165 -17.33 11.37 -12.36
CA ARG A 165 -16.71 10.07 -12.66
C ARG A 165 -16.35 9.99 -14.15
N MET A 166 -15.15 9.51 -14.44
CA MET A 166 -14.66 9.50 -15.80
C MET A 166 -15.27 8.34 -16.59
N LYS A 167 -16.00 8.64 -17.67
CA LYS A 167 -16.32 7.65 -18.71
C LYS A 167 -15.00 7.16 -19.29
N THR A 168 -14.70 5.88 -19.13
CA THR A 168 -13.46 5.30 -19.65
C THR A 168 -13.38 5.52 -21.16
N VAL A 169 -12.22 5.99 -21.66
CA VAL A 169 -11.94 6.10 -23.12
C VAL A 169 -12.11 4.74 -23.84
N VAL A 170 -12.07 3.63 -23.08
CA VAL A 170 -12.27 2.25 -23.53
C VAL A 170 -13.61 2.03 -24.26
N ASP A 171 -14.66 2.80 -23.95
CA ASP A 171 -15.93 2.69 -24.67
C ASP A 171 -15.84 3.07 -26.15
N LYS A 172 -14.86 3.90 -26.53
CA LYS A 172 -14.64 4.25 -27.95
C LYS A 172 -14.05 3.08 -28.77
N ILE A 173 -13.56 2.01 -28.14
CA ILE A 173 -12.91 0.88 -28.81
C ILE A 173 -13.73 -0.40 -28.61
N ARG A 174 -15.06 -0.31 -28.68
CA ARG A 174 -15.95 -1.48 -28.72
C ARG A 174 -16.10 -2.00 -30.16
N LYS A 175 -15.02 -2.52 -30.73
CA LYS A 175 -15.07 -3.29 -32.00
C LYS A 175 -14.50 -4.69 -31.78
N GLY A 176 -15.36 -5.62 -31.37
CA GLY A 176 -15.13 -7.07 -31.46
C GLY A 176 -14.13 -7.69 -30.46
N LYS A 177 -14.64 -8.59 -29.60
CA LYS A 177 -13.88 -9.59 -28.82
C LYS A 177 -12.64 -9.10 -28.04
N GLY A 178 -12.80 -8.08 -27.21
CA GLY A 178 -11.80 -7.67 -26.22
C GLY A 178 -11.90 -6.20 -25.84
N HIS A 179 -11.42 -5.84 -24.66
CA HIS A 179 -11.20 -4.45 -24.30
C HIS A 179 -9.78 -4.08 -24.71
N ILE A 180 -9.63 -3.20 -25.70
CA ILE A 180 -8.34 -2.59 -26.02
C ILE A 180 -8.24 -1.33 -25.15
N VAL A 181 -7.36 -1.35 -24.15
CA VAL A 181 -7.02 -0.15 -23.37
C VAL A 181 -5.90 0.56 -24.12
N ASN A 182 -6.25 1.49 -25.00
CA ASN A 182 -5.27 2.35 -25.64
C ASN A 182 -5.27 3.72 -24.95
N GLU A 183 -4.08 4.33 -24.83
CA GLU A 183 -3.80 5.77 -24.70
C GLU A 183 -3.34 6.44 -23.38
N CYS A 184 -3.16 5.77 -22.23
CA CYS A 184 -2.44 6.43 -21.11
C CYS A 184 -0.94 6.11 -21.07
N PHE A 185 -0.56 4.84 -21.21
CA PHE A 185 0.85 4.46 -21.13
C PHE A 185 1.64 4.87 -22.38
N ALA A 186 1.01 4.75 -23.55
CA ALA A 186 1.64 5.07 -24.84
C ALA A 186 1.87 6.58 -25.03
N THR A 187 0.95 7.43 -24.58
CA THR A 187 1.09 8.89 -24.66
C THR A 187 2.18 9.40 -23.73
N MET A 188 2.28 8.84 -22.51
CA MET A 188 3.36 9.15 -21.58
C MET A 188 4.73 8.75 -22.15
N CYS A 189 4.84 7.54 -22.73
CA CYS A 189 6.08 7.07 -23.36
C CYS A 189 6.43 7.86 -24.63
N ALA A 190 5.46 8.24 -25.47
CA ALA A 190 5.71 9.02 -26.68
C ALA A 190 6.16 10.46 -26.36
N HIS A 191 5.61 11.07 -25.30
CA HIS A 191 6.05 12.38 -24.82
C HIS A 191 7.46 12.32 -24.20
N TYR A 192 7.79 11.23 -23.49
CA TYR A 192 9.13 11.03 -22.91
C TYR A 192 10.20 10.63 -23.93
N LEU A 193 9.83 9.96 -25.02
CA LEU A 193 10.78 9.42 -26.01
C LEU A 193 10.90 10.26 -27.29
N ASN A 194 10.15 11.36 -27.41
CA ASN A 194 10.20 12.30 -28.53
C ASN A 194 10.13 11.61 -29.92
N ALA A 195 9.35 10.52 -30.01
CA ALA A 195 9.25 9.69 -31.21
C ALA A 195 8.15 10.24 -32.15
N PRO A 196 8.48 10.74 -33.37
CA PRO A 196 7.53 11.48 -34.19
C PRO A 196 6.47 10.64 -34.92
N ASP A 197 6.55 9.29 -34.92
CA ASP A 197 5.70 8.47 -35.79
C ASP A 197 5.15 7.19 -35.13
N PHE A 198 4.07 7.39 -34.37
CA PHE A 198 3.38 6.38 -33.55
C PHE A 198 2.75 5.22 -34.35
N ARG A 199 2.33 5.44 -35.60
CA ARG A 199 1.51 4.47 -36.36
C ARG A 199 2.24 3.16 -36.72
N LYS A 200 3.57 3.16 -36.79
CA LYS A 200 4.37 1.97 -37.12
C LYS A 200 4.69 1.07 -35.92
N VAL A 201 4.67 1.61 -34.70
CA VAL A 201 5.12 0.88 -33.50
C VAL A 201 4.00 0.03 -32.90
N ALA A 202 2.75 0.49 -32.99
CA ALA A 202 1.59 -0.17 -32.38
C ALA A 202 1.10 -1.43 -33.13
N SER A 203 1.50 -1.65 -34.39
CA SER A 203 0.99 -2.75 -35.21
C SER A 203 1.61 -4.12 -34.92
N GLY A 204 2.58 -4.21 -34.00
CA GLY A 204 3.36 -5.44 -33.75
C GLY A 204 3.11 -6.16 -32.42
N TRP A 205 2.17 -5.71 -31.57
CA TRP A 205 2.05 -6.22 -30.20
C TRP A 205 0.81 -7.11 -30.02
N GLU A 206 1.01 -8.42 -29.89
CA GLU A 206 0.00 -9.37 -29.37
C GLU A 206 0.19 -9.56 -27.86
N TYR A 207 -0.87 -9.40 -27.07
CA TYR A 207 -0.82 -9.56 -25.61
C TYR A 207 -1.77 -10.66 -25.12
N GLY A 208 -1.20 -11.69 -24.47
CA GLY A 208 -1.91 -12.82 -23.85
C GLY A 208 -2.32 -12.57 -22.38
N VAL A 209 -3.39 -13.25 -21.95
CA VAL A 209 -4.04 -13.09 -20.63
C VAL A 209 -3.54 -14.13 -19.63
N VAL A 210 -3.12 -13.71 -18.42
CA VAL A 210 -2.74 -14.64 -17.32
C VAL A 210 -3.76 -14.59 -16.17
N LYS A 211 -4.26 -15.77 -15.76
CA LYS A 211 -5.31 -16.01 -14.74
C LYS A 211 -4.75 -16.43 -13.38
N LYS A 212 -5.39 -15.91 -12.31
CA LYS A 212 -5.62 -16.47 -10.93
C LYS A 212 -4.45 -16.54 -9.92
N MET A 213 -4.66 -16.03 -8.68
CA MET A 213 -4.69 -16.81 -7.42
C MET A 213 -4.86 -15.97 -6.13
N SER A 214 -5.16 -16.66 -5.03
CA SER A 214 -5.94 -16.33 -3.82
C SER A 214 -5.14 -15.93 -2.55
N ARG A 215 -5.92 -15.51 -1.52
CA ARG A 215 -5.59 -14.79 -0.26
C ARG A 215 -4.84 -15.59 0.83
N CYS A 216 -4.01 -14.91 1.64
CA CYS A 216 -3.77 -15.16 3.09
C CYS A 216 -2.93 -14.00 3.72
N LEU A 217 -3.25 -13.56 4.95
CA LEU A 217 -2.55 -12.48 5.72
C LEU A 217 -1.24 -12.99 6.36
N SER A 218 -0.18 -12.16 6.43
CA SER A 218 1.15 -12.51 6.98
C SER A 218 1.83 -11.34 7.70
N MET A 219 2.44 -11.64 8.85
CA MET A 219 3.50 -10.85 9.50
C MET A 219 4.87 -11.33 8.97
N THR A 220 5.86 -10.43 8.84
CA THR A 220 7.16 -10.72 8.19
C THR A 220 8.32 -10.10 8.95
N LEU A 221 9.32 -10.91 9.32
CA LEU A 221 10.63 -10.44 9.77
C LEU A 221 11.66 -10.61 8.65
N TYR A 222 12.54 -9.62 8.50
CA TYR A 222 13.69 -9.68 7.62
C TYR A 222 14.98 -9.69 8.44
N CYS A 223 15.82 -10.70 8.21
CA CYS A 223 17.19 -10.77 8.72
C CYS A 223 18.10 -10.76 7.49
N LEU A 224 18.88 -9.68 7.31
CA LEU A 224 19.75 -9.52 6.15
C LEU A 224 21.18 -9.94 6.53
N PRO A 225 21.94 -10.59 5.62
CA PRO A 225 23.35 -10.88 5.85
C PRO A 225 24.13 -9.56 5.97
N GLY A 226 25.02 -9.51 6.97
CA GLY A 226 25.81 -8.33 7.34
C GLY A 226 27.03 -8.09 6.46
#